data_AF-A0A2V3JGL3-F1
#
_entry.id   AF-A0A2V3JGL3-F1
#
_cell.length_a   1.000
_cell.length_b   1.000
_cell.length_c   1.000
_cell.angle_alpha   90.00
_cell.angle_beta   90.00
_cell.angle_gamma   90.00
#
_symmetry.space_group_name_H-M   'P 1'
#
loop_
_entity.id
_entity.type
_entity.pdbx_description
1 polymer ?
#
loop_
_entity_poly.entity_id
_entity_poly.type
_entity_poly.pdbx_seq_one_letter_code
_entity_poly.pdbx_strand_id
1 'polypeptide(L)'
;MSPETALIRLHEREFEFIDHSIKEGYYADRDDFIRDAVKLLIHNVSKRKLDDMKIGMNKIPHDELLQVVKGSRKEVYQQIWDD
;
A
#
# COMPACT_ATOMS: atom_id res chain seq x y z
N MET A 1 4.62 10.26 -17.91
CA MET A 1 5.39 10.22 -16.66
C MET A 1 6.15 8.91 -16.65
N SER A 2 7.47 8.95 -16.56
CA SER A 2 8.27 7.75 -16.29
C SER A 2 7.88 7.22 -14.91
N PRO A 3 7.84 5.89 -14.69
CA PRO A 3 7.66 5.37 -13.34
C PRO A 3 8.80 5.90 -12.46
N GLU A 4 8.45 6.54 -11.35
CA GLU A 4 9.43 6.92 -10.33
C GLU A 4 9.93 5.64 -9.65
N THR A 5 11.24 5.41 -9.70
CA THR A 5 11.87 4.23 -9.08
C THR A 5 12.22 4.56 -7.64
N ALA A 6 11.76 3.70 -6.72
CA ALA A 6 12.07 3.75 -5.30
C ALA A 6 13.28 2.88 -4.97
N LEU A 7 14.10 3.29 -4.00
CA LEU A 7 15.02 2.38 -3.33
C LEU A 7 14.46 2.09 -1.94
N ILE A 8 14.11 0.82 -1.68
CA ILE A 8 13.56 0.38 -0.40
C ILE A 8 14.62 -0.47 0.30
N ARG A 9 14.85 -0.19 1.59
CA ARG A 9 15.70 -1.03 2.43
C ARG A 9 14.84 -2.03 3.17
N LEU A 10 15.17 -3.31 3.04
CA LEU A 10 14.52 -4.40 3.75
C LEU A 10 15.57 -5.18 4.55
N HIS A 11 15.13 -5.82 5.62
CA HIS A 11 15.93 -6.77 6.37
C HIS A 11 16.17 -8.05 5.55
N GLU A 12 17.26 -8.76 5.83
CA GLU A 12 17.63 -9.99 5.14
C GLU A 12 16.50 -11.04 5.16
N ARG A 13 15.84 -11.23 6.31
CA ARG A 13 14.70 -12.15 6.45
C ARG A 13 13.51 -11.77 5.58
N GLU A 14 13.30 -10.48 5.34
CA GLU A 14 12.21 -10.00 4.48
C GLU A 14 12.54 -10.29 3.01
N PHE A 15 13.79 -10.11 2.60
CA PHE A 15 14.25 -10.52 1.26
C PHE A 15 14.10 -12.03 1.05
N GLU A 16 14.51 -12.85 2.01
CA GLU A 16 14.36 -14.31 1.94
C GLU A 16 12.90 -14.74 1.79
N PHE A 17 12.00 -14.09 2.54
CA PHE A 17 10.56 -14.35 2.44
C PHE A 17 10.00 -14.00 1.06
N ILE A 18 10.38 -12.84 0.50
CA ILE A 18 9.96 -12.43 -0.84
C ILE A 18 10.48 -13.42 -1.89
N ASP A 19 11.77 -13.78 -1.81
CA ASP A 19 12.37 -14.74 -2.75
C ASP A 19 11.73 -16.12 -2.68
N HIS A 20 11.36 -16.57 -1.47
CA HIS A 20 10.62 -17.81 -1.32
C HIS A 20 9.24 -17.71 -1.96
N SER A 21 8.52 -16.60 -1.78
CA SER A 21 7.20 -16.37 -2.39
C SER A 21 7.24 -16.42 -3.92
N ILE A 22 8.33 -15.92 -4.53
CA ILE A 22 8.57 -15.99 -5.97
C ILE A 22 8.88 -17.42 -6.42
N LYS A 23 9.75 -18.13 -5.67
CA LYS A 23 10.10 -19.54 -5.98
C LYS A 23 8.90 -20.47 -5.96
N GLU A 24 7.96 -20.25 -5.05
CA GLU A 24 6.71 -21.00 -4.95
C GLU A 24 5.67 -20.57 -6.01
N GLY A 25 5.95 -19.53 -6.80
CA GLY A 25 5.10 -19.07 -7.90
C GLY A 25 3.91 -18.20 -7.46
N TYR A 26 3.90 -17.68 -6.23
CA TYR A 26 2.87 -16.74 -5.78
C TYR A 26 2.97 -15.37 -6.45
N TYR A 27 4.19 -14.98 -6.84
CA TYR A 27 4.47 -13.70 -7.51
C TYR A 27 5.45 -13.92 -8.66
N ALA A 28 5.32 -13.10 -9.70
CA ALA A 28 6.20 -13.21 -10.88
C ALA A 28 7.64 -12.76 -10.58
N ASP A 29 7.78 -11.69 -9.79
CA ASP A 29 9.05 -11.10 -9.39
C ASP A 29 8.90 -10.28 -8.09
N ARG A 30 10.00 -9.67 -7.64
CA ARG A 30 10.02 -8.85 -6.42
C ARG A 30 9.21 -7.57 -6.58
N ASP A 31 9.17 -6.99 -7.77
CA ASP A 31 8.42 -5.76 -8.05
C ASP A 31 6.92 -6.00 -7.95
N ASP A 32 6.43 -7.13 -8.44
CA ASP A 32 5.05 -7.56 -8.35
C ASP A 32 4.62 -7.72 -6.89
N PHE A 33 5.44 -8.41 -6.08
CA PHE A 33 5.22 -8.53 -4.64
C PHE A 33 5.12 -7.16 -3.96
N ILE A 34 6.10 -6.28 -4.19
CA ILE A 34 6.15 -4.96 -3.53
C ILE A 34 4.97 -4.09 -3.97
N ARG A 35 4.58 -4.14 -5.25
CA ARG A 35 3.40 -3.42 -5.75
C ARG A 35 2.13 -3.88 -5.06
N ASP A 36 1.96 -5.18 -4.85
CA ASP A 36 0.77 -5.71 -4.18
C ASP A 36 0.75 -5.37 -2.69
N ALA A 37 1.90 -5.53 -2.01
CA ALA A 37 2.07 -5.14 -0.61
C ALA A 37 1.73 -3.65 -0.38
N VAL A 38 2.20 -2.76 -1.27
CA VAL A 38 1.90 -1.32 -1.21
C VAL A 38 0.41 -1.04 -1.45
N LYS A 39 -0.24 -1.72 -2.40
CA LYS A 39 -1.70 -1.60 -2.61
C LYS A 39 -2.47 -2.04 -1.37
N LEU A 40 -2.07 -3.14 -0.76
CA LEU A 40 -2.69 -3.66 0.46
C LEU A 40 -2.53 -2.68 1.63
N LEU A 41 -1.36 -2.06 1.76
CA LEU A 41 -1.13 -1.05 2.79
C LEU A 41 -2.03 0.18 2.58
N ILE A 42 -2.12 0.69 1.36
CA ILE A 42 -3.04 1.80 1.01
C ILE A 42 -4.49 1.43 1.32
N HIS A 43 -4.90 0.21 1.00
CA HIS A 43 -6.24 -0.29 1.30
C HIS A 43 -6.49 -0.30 2.82
N ASN A 44 -5.57 -0.85 3.61
CA ASN A 44 -5.71 -0.95 5.07
C ASN A 44 -5.73 0.43 5.75
N VAL A 45 -4.88 1.36 5.31
CA VAL A 45 -4.90 2.75 5.79
C VAL A 45 -6.24 3.41 5.44
N SER A 46 -6.70 3.26 4.19
CA SER A 46 -7.98 3.84 3.75
C SER A 46 -9.15 3.26 4.54
N LYS A 47 -9.20 1.94 4.72
CA LYS A 47 -10.27 1.26 5.43
C LYS A 47 -10.39 1.75 6.88
N ARG A 48 -9.28 1.86 7.61
CA ARG A 48 -9.28 2.40 8.98
C ARG A 48 -9.88 3.81 9.03
N LYS A 49 -9.44 4.70 8.14
CA LYS A 49 -9.98 6.07 8.07
C LYS A 49 -11.48 6.09 7.75
N LEU A 50 -11.95 5.23 6.85
CA LEU A 50 -13.37 5.13 6.52
C LEU A 50 -14.17 4.54 7.68
N ASP A 51 -13.62 3.59 8.43
CA ASP A 51 -14.26 3.03 9.61
C ASP A 51 -14.38 4.10 10.71
N ASP A 52 -13.37 4.95 10.89
CA ASP A 52 -13.42 6.11 11.79
C ASP A 52 -14.51 7.12 11.38
N MET A 53 -14.67 7.38 10.07
CA MET A 53 -15.72 8.26 9.55
C MET A 53 -17.14 7.67 9.68
N LYS A 54 -17.28 6.35 9.60
CA LYS A 54 -18.57 5.67 9.79
C LYS A 54 -19.09 5.79 11.22
N ILE A 55 -18.22 6.10 12.19
CA ILE A 55 -18.62 6.47 13.56
C ILE A 55 -19.32 7.84 13.51
N GLY A 56 -20.57 7.86 13.01
CA GLY A 56 -21.39 9.07 12.90
C GLY A 56 -22.14 9.24 11.56
N MET A 57 -21.86 8.42 10.54
CA MET A 57 -22.48 8.56 9.21
C MET A 57 -23.07 7.26 8.67
N ASN A 58 -24.33 7.30 8.22
CA ASN A 58 -25.01 6.15 7.60
C ASN A 58 -24.46 5.82 6.19
N LYS A 59 -23.90 6.80 5.47
CA LYS A 59 -23.28 6.64 4.14
C LYS A 59 -22.16 7.67 3.95
N ILE A 60 -21.07 7.24 3.32
CA ILE A 60 -19.96 8.13 2.93
C ILE A 60 -20.16 8.51 1.44
N PRO A 61 -20.18 9.81 1.09
CA PRO A 61 -20.22 10.28 -0.29
C PRO A 61 -19.07 9.75 -1.13
N HIS A 62 -19.29 9.55 -2.43
CA HIS A 62 -18.26 9.02 -3.35
C HIS A 62 -17.01 9.91 -3.40
N ASP A 63 -17.18 11.23 -3.41
CA ASP A 63 -16.05 12.16 -3.44
C ASP A 63 -15.19 12.08 -2.18
N GLU A 64 -15.82 11.91 -1.02
CA GLU A 64 -15.12 11.69 0.25
C GLU A 64 -14.35 10.36 0.23
N LEU A 65 -14.96 9.27 -0.27
CA LEU A 65 -14.26 7.99 -0.47
C LEU A 65 -13.00 8.16 -1.32
N LEU A 66 -13.11 8.88 -2.45
CA LEU A 66 -11.99 9.15 -3.34
C LEU A 66 -10.91 10.00 -2.65
N GLN A 67 -11.30 11.00 -1.87
CA GLN A 67 -10.36 11.83 -1.12
C GLN A 67 -9.60 11.01 -0.06
N VAL A 68 -10.29 10.14 0.69
CA VAL A 68 -9.65 9.26 1.67
C VAL A 68 -8.62 8.36 0.99
N VAL A 69 -8.98 7.71 -0.12
CA VAL A 69 -8.05 6.83 -0.84
C VAL A 69 -6.83 7.59 -1.37
N LYS A 70 -7.04 8.78 -1.96
CA LYS A 70 -5.94 9.64 -2.43
C LYS A 70 -5.02 10.09 -1.29
N GLY A 71 -5.60 10.47 -0.14
CA GLY A 71 -4.87 10.84 1.05
C GLY A 71 -4.04 9.68 1.61
N SER A 72 -4.63 8.50 1.72
CA SER A 72 -3.92 7.28 2.19
C SER A 72 -2.79 6.89 1.25
N ARG A 73 -2.97 7.01 -0.07
CA ARG A 73 -1.89 6.78 -1.03
C ARG A 73 -0.71 7.72 -0.80
N LYS A 74 -0.98 9.01 -0.62
CA LYS A 74 0.07 10.00 -0.34
C LYS A 74 0.82 9.62 0.94
N GLU A 75 0.10 9.34 2.03
CA GLU A 75 0.71 8.99 3.32
C GLU A 75 1.60 7.75 3.25
N VAL A 76 1.11 6.67 2.62
CA VAL A 76 1.90 5.44 2.44
C VAL A 76 3.17 5.72 1.62
N TYR A 77 3.06 6.54 0.57
CA TYR A 77 4.23 6.91 -0.20
C TYR A 77 5.20 7.76 0.62
N GLN A 78 4.74 8.73 1.40
CA GLN A 78 5.66 9.50 2.27
C GLN A 78 6.37 8.61 3.28
N GLN A 79 5.69 7.63 3.88
CA GLN A 79 6.31 6.72 4.84
C GLN A 79 7.37 5.79 4.24
N ILE A 80 7.27 5.48 2.94
CA ILE A 80 8.21 4.58 2.26
C ILE A 80 9.33 5.36 1.54
N TRP A 81 9.06 6.60 1.10
CA TRP A 81 9.94 7.36 0.21
C TRP A 81 10.55 8.65 0.81
N ASP A 82 9.99 9.25 1.86
CA ASP A 82 10.46 10.55 2.41
C ASP A 82 11.31 10.40 3.70
N ASP A 83 11.73 9.18 4.07
CA ASP A 83 12.70 8.89 5.16
C ASP A 83 14.15 8.76 4.63
#